data_AF-A0AAU9WHF8-F1
#
_entry.id   AF-A0AAU9WHF8-F1
#
_cell.length_a   1.000
_cell.length_b   1.000
_cell.length_c   1.000
_cell.angle_alpha   90.00
_cell.angle_beta   90.00
_cell.angle_gamma   90.00
#
_symmetry.space_group_name_H-M   'P 1'
#
loop_
_entity.id
_entity.type
_entity.pdbx_description
1 polymer ?
#
loop_
_entity_poly.entity_id
_entity_poly.type
_entity_poly.pdbx_seq_one_letter_code
_entity_poly.pdbx_strand_id
1 'polypeptide(L)'
;MRTYLEQADVADIINTASFCEDKISLLLTIVKTGLDAITLLQSKVVHITEPPWINYSLKNLIRKRQSELNQGNLEEFRHLRNRVNRERKICHTNHYQRKVEHLKNRSSSSWWKNVKKLSGVSRPGTEDCNILKSFHHLEGVI
;
A
#
# COMPACT_ATOMS: atom_id res chain seq x y z
N MET A 1 6.76 0.21 -22.85
CA MET A 1 5.88 1.39 -22.78
C MET A 1 6.80 2.56 -22.45
N ARG A 2 7.07 3.46 -23.41
CA ARG A 2 7.99 4.59 -23.18
C ARG A 2 7.34 5.55 -22.19
N THR A 3 8.08 6.03 -21.20
CA THR A 3 7.54 6.98 -20.22
C THR A 3 7.40 8.36 -20.86
N TYR A 4 6.45 9.19 -20.38
CA TYR A 4 6.21 10.56 -20.90
C TYR A 4 7.51 11.39 -21.03
N LEU A 5 8.44 11.19 -20.10
CA LEU A 5 9.74 11.88 -20.05
C LEU A 5 10.78 11.36 -21.07
N GLU A 6 10.58 10.17 -21.64
CA GLU A 6 11.43 9.64 -22.72
C GLU A 6 11.03 10.15 -24.11
N GLN A 7 9.85 10.79 -24.22
CA GLN A 7 9.32 11.32 -25.49
C GLN A 7 9.41 12.85 -25.58
N ALA A 8 9.44 13.54 -24.43
CA ALA A 8 9.53 14.99 -24.39
C ALA A 8 11.01 15.43 -24.42
N ASP A 9 11.42 16.15 -25.46
CA ASP A 9 12.70 16.86 -25.46
C ASP A 9 12.58 18.12 -24.59
N VAL A 10 12.89 17.95 -23.30
CA VAL A 10 12.75 18.98 -22.27
C VAL A 10 13.56 20.22 -22.62
N ALA A 11 14.71 20.06 -23.29
CA ALA A 11 15.59 21.17 -23.63
C ALA A 11 14.97 22.05 -24.73
N ASP A 12 14.45 21.44 -25.78
CA ASP A 12 13.77 22.16 -26.86
C ASP A 12 12.50 22.87 -26.38
N ILE A 13 11.71 22.19 -25.54
CA ILE A 13 10.46 22.76 -24.99
C ILE A 13 10.77 23.99 -24.11
N ILE A 14 11.77 23.92 -23.24
CA ILE A 14 12.15 25.05 -22.38
C ILE A 14 12.71 26.22 -23.21
N ASN A 15 13.41 25.92 -24.30
CA ASN A 15 14.01 26.97 -25.15
C ASN A 15 12.99 27.70 -26.04
N THR A 16 11.76 27.21 -26.18
CA THR A 16 10.69 27.95 -26.87
C THR A 16 10.22 29.20 -26.11
N ALA A 17 10.45 29.26 -24.80
CA ALA A 17 10.09 30.41 -23.98
C ALA A 17 11.17 31.49 -24.00
N SER A 18 10.74 32.74 -24.18
CA SER A 18 11.61 33.90 -24.28
C SER A 18 12.11 34.41 -22.92
N PHE A 19 11.28 34.30 -21.88
CA PHE A 19 11.57 34.84 -20.54
C PHE A 19 11.88 33.74 -19.53
N CYS A 20 12.71 34.06 -18.54
CA CYS A 20 13.15 33.10 -17.52
C CYS A 20 11.96 32.55 -16.69
N GLU A 21 10.97 33.38 -16.41
CA GLU A 21 9.76 32.99 -15.66
C GLU A 21 8.92 31.95 -16.40
N ASP A 22 8.80 32.10 -17.72
CA ASP A 22 8.08 31.16 -18.59
C ASP A 22 8.81 29.82 -18.68
N LYS A 23 10.15 29.85 -18.72
CA LYS A 23 11.00 28.64 -18.68
C LYS A 23 10.81 27.84 -17.39
N ILE A 24 10.77 28.54 -16.25
CA ILE A 24 10.54 27.91 -14.94
C ILE A 24 9.12 27.32 -14.89
N SER A 25 8.13 28.03 -15.41
CA SER A 25 6.73 27.59 -15.45
C SER A 25 6.56 26.34 -16.33
N LEU A 26 7.22 26.29 -17.48
CA LEU A 26 7.28 25.11 -18.35
C LEU A 26 7.93 23.91 -17.66
N LEU A 27 9.08 24.12 -17.01
CA LEU A 27 9.76 23.05 -16.28
C LEU A 27 8.89 22.49 -15.15
N LEU A 28 8.26 23.36 -14.35
CA LEU A 28 7.35 22.95 -13.29
C LEU A 28 6.15 22.17 -13.82
N THR A 29 5.62 22.59 -14.97
CA THR A 29 4.50 21.89 -15.62
C THR A 29 4.92 20.50 -16.09
N ILE A 30 6.08 20.36 -16.75
CA ILE A 30 6.62 19.06 -17.20
C ILE A 30 6.84 18.12 -16.01
N VAL A 31 7.47 18.62 -14.94
CA VAL A 31 7.70 17.84 -13.72
C VAL A 31 6.38 17.42 -13.09
N LYS A 32 5.41 18.34 -12.99
CA LYS A 32 4.09 18.04 -12.44
C LYS A 32 3.34 17.01 -13.29
N THR A 33 3.32 17.15 -14.61
CA THR A 33 2.67 16.19 -15.52
C THR A 33 3.36 14.83 -15.49
N GLY A 34 4.70 14.79 -15.45
CA GLY A 34 5.45 13.55 -15.29
C GLY A 34 5.18 12.88 -13.95
N LEU A 35 5.14 13.68 -12.86
CA LEU A 35 4.73 13.20 -11.55
C LEU A 35 3.31 12.68 -11.59
N ASP A 36 2.32 13.41 -12.10
CA ASP A 36 0.92 12.96 -12.19
C ASP A 36 0.76 11.67 -13.01
N ALA A 37 1.53 11.51 -14.09
CA ALA A 37 1.55 10.31 -14.91
C ALA A 37 2.13 9.08 -14.17
N ILE A 38 3.16 9.27 -13.35
CA ILE A 38 3.78 8.21 -12.53
C ILE A 38 2.98 7.98 -11.24
N THR A 39 2.42 9.04 -10.67
CA THR A 39 1.66 9.08 -9.42
C THR A 39 0.17 8.79 -9.60
N LEU A 40 -0.22 8.23 -10.76
CA LEU A 40 -1.28 7.22 -10.87
C LEU A 40 -1.02 5.96 -10.00
N LEU A 41 -0.36 6.14 -8.85
CA LEU A 41 -0.42 5.32 -7.66
C LEU A 41 -1.89 5.10 -7.34
N GLN A 42 -2.33 3.93 -7.76
CA GLN A 42 -3.71 3.50 -7.70
C GLN A 42 -4.27 3.76 -6.30
N SER A 43 -5.36 4.51 -6.24
CA SER A 43 -6.14 4.68 -5.02
C SER A 43 -6.67 3.31 -4.63
N LYS A 44 -5.94 2.64 -3.74
CA LYS A 44 -6.40 1.38 -3.16
C LYS A 44 -7.46 1.75 -2.14
N VAL A 45 -8.72 1.46 -2.47
CA VAL A 45 -9.80 1.52 -1.49
C VAL A 45 -9.49 0.48 -0.41
N VAL A 46 -8.96 0.95 0.71
CA VAL A 46 -8.79 0.14 1.92
C VAL A 46 -10.08 0.31 2.71
N HIS A 47 -10.84 -0.77 2.83
CA HIS A 47 -12.04 -0.76 3.65
C HIS A 47 -11.61 -0.60 5.11
N ILE A 48 -12.14 0.39 5.83
CA ILE A 48 -11.68 0.75 7.18
C ILE A 48 -11.86 -0.40 8.18
N THR A 49 -12.83 -1.30 7.93
CA THR A 49 -13.04 -2.49 8.78
C THR A 49 -12.16 -3.68 8.39
N GLU A 50 -11.33 -3.55 7.35
CA GLU A 50 -10.46 -4.64 6.93
C GLU A 50 -9.27 -4.79 7.90
N PRO A 51 -9.01 -6.01 8.40
CA PRO A 51 -7.86 -6.23 9.26
C PRO A 51 -6.54 -5.84 8.57
N PRO A 52 -5.62 -5.18 9.29
CA PRO A 52 -4.39 -4.62 8.72
C PRO A 52 -3.39 -5.69 8.24
N TRP A 53 -3.60 -6.95 8.61
CA TRP A 53 -2.79 -8.10 8.20
C TRP A 53 -3.28 -8.78 6.91
N ILE A 54 -4.38 -8.33 6.30
CA ILE A 54 -4.85 -8.90 5.02
C ILE A 54 -4.06 -8.31 3.85
N ASN A 55 -3.36 -9.17 3.12
CA ASN A 55 -2.62 -8.81 1.91
C ASN A 55 -3.36 -9.21 0.62
N TYR A 56 -2.81 -8.79 -0.53
CA TYR A 56 -3.39 -9.07 -1.85
C TYR A 56 -3.45 -10.57 -2.17
N SER A 57 -2.44 -11.35 -1.75
CA SER A 57 -2.41 -12.80 -1.93
C SER A 57 -3.60 -13.49 -1.24
N LEU A 58 -3.85 -13.15 0.02
CA LEU A 58 -4.98 -13.68 0.79
C LEU A 58 -6.32 -13.27 0.17
N LYS A 59 -6.46 -12.02 -0.30
CA LYS A 59 -7.65 -11.58 -1.06
C LYS A 59 -7.89 -12.41 -2.31
N ASN A 60 -6.85 -12.68 -3.09
CA ASN A 60 -6.96 -13.49 -4.30
C ASN A 60 -7.41 -14.91 -4.00
N LEU A 61 -6.89 -15.53 -2.94
CA LEU A 61 -7.32 -16.85 -2.51
C LEU A 61 -8.78 -16.88 -2.04
N ILE A 62 -9.22 -15.85 -1.32
CA ILE A 62 -10.63 -15.71 -0.92
C ILE A 62 -11.53 -15.60 -2.15
N ARG A 63 -11.15 -14.79 -3.15
CA ARG A 63 -11.90 -14.68 -4.42
C ARG A 63 -11.96 -15.99 -5.17
N LYS A 64 -10.84 -16.70 -5.32
CA LYS A 64 -10.79 -18.02 -5.98
C LYS A 64 -11.70 -19.02 -5.26
N ARG A 65 -11.60 -19.10 -3.93
CA ARG A 65 -12.48 -19.98 -3.13
C ARG A 65 -13.96 -19.66 -3.35
N GLN A 66 -14.32 -18.36 -3.39
CA GLN A 66 -15.70 -17.95 -3.64
C GLN A 66 -16.16 -18.31 -5.05
N SER A 67 -15.28 -18.20 -6.05
CA SER A 67 -15.55 -18.63 -7.42
C SER A 67 -15.86 -20.12 -7.49
N GLU A 68 -15.04 -20.98 -6.88
CA GLU A 68 -15.27 -22.44 -6.86
C GLU A 68 -16.57 -22.82 -6.16
N LEU A 69 -16.92 -22.10 -5.08
CA LEU A 69 -18.21 -22.30 -4.40
C LEU A 69 -19.38 -21.98 -5.32
N ASN A 70 -19.30 -20.87 -6.06
CA ASN A 70 -20.34 -20.45 -6.99
C ASN A 70 -20.46 -21.42 -8.20
N GLN A 71 -19.37 -22.07 -8.58
CA GLN A 71 -19.33 -23.08 -9.66
C GLN A 71 -19.75 -24.48 -9.19
N GLY A 72 -19.97 -24.69 -7.88
CA GLY A 72 -20.35 -25.99 -7.33
C GLY A 72 -19.20 -26.99 -7.21
N ASN A 73 -17.96 -26.57 -7.42
CA ASN A 73 -16.78 -27.43 -7.28
C ASN A 73 -16.37 -27.57 -5.81
N LEU A 74 -17.04 -28.49 -5.11
CA LEU A 74 -16.87 -28.67 -3.66
C LEU A 74 -15.50 -29.24 -3.25
N GLU A 75 -14.84 -30.00 -4.12
CA GLU A 75 -13.48 -30.51 -3.88
C GLU A 75 -12.46 -29.37 -3.84
N GLU A 76 -12.41 -28.56 -4.90
CA GLU A 76 -11.47 -27.44 -4.97
C GLU A 76 -11.83 -26.35 -3.95
N PHE A 77 -13.12 -26.13 -3.68
CA PHE A 77 -13.55 -25.27 -2.58
C PHE A 77 -12.95 -25.70 -1.23
N ARG A 78 -13.00 -27.01 -0.90
CA ARG A 78 -12.46 -27.54 0.36
C ARG A 78 -10.94 -27.35 0.42
N HIS A 79 -10.25 -27.63 -0.67
CA HIS A 79 -8.82 -27.41 -0.80
C HIS A 79 -8.44 -25.92 -0.60
N LEU A 80 -9.10 -25.02 -1.33
CA LEU A 80 -8.88 -23.57 -1.21
C LEU A 80 -9.27 -23.02 0.16
N ARG A 81 -10.33 -23.53 0.81
CA ARG A 81 -10.70 -23.15 2.18
C ARG A 81 -9.55 -23.43 3.15
N ASN A 82 -8.93 -24.60 3.05
CA ASN A 82 -7.81 -24.97 3.92
C ASN A 82 -6.58 -24.11 3.63
N ARG A 83 -6.31 -23.84 2.35
CA ARG A 83 -5.23 -22.93 1.94
C ARG A 83 -5.42 -21.52 2.45
N VAL A 84 -6.62 -20.95 2.31
CA VAL A 84 -7.00 -19.63 2.86
C VAL A 84 -6.76 -19.59 4.37
N ASN A 85 -7.16 -20.62 5.11
CA ASN A 85 -6.95 -20.66 6.57
C ASN A 85 -5.47 -20.69 6.96
N ARG A 86 -4.62 -21.41 6.20
CA ARG A 86 -3.17 -21.41 6.41
C ARG A 86 -2.57 -20.03 6.16
N GLU A 87 -2.88 -19.44 5.01
CA GLU A 87 -2.40 -18.10 4.64
C GLU A 87 -2.88 -17.02 5.61
N ARG A 88 -4.12 -17.12 6.10
CA ARG A 88 -4.65 -16.23 7.13
C ARG A 88 -3.77 -16.26 8.40
N LYS A 89 -3.43 -17.45 8.88
CA LYS A 89 -2.57 -17.62 10.07
C LYS A 89 -1.18 -17.06 9.83
N ILE A 90 -0.58 -17.36 8.67
CA ILE A 90 0.74 -16.85 8.28
C ILE A 90 0.75 -15.32 8.24
N CYS A 91 -0.22 -14.72 7.54
CA CYS A 91 -0.33 -13.27 7.42
C CYS A 91 -0.50 -12.59 8.79
N HIS A 92 -1.38 -13.15 9.64
CA HIS A 92 -1.60 -12.66 10.99
C HIS A 92 -0.30 -12.69 11.82
N THR A 93 0.38 -13.84 11.87
CA THR A 93 1.63 -13.99 12.64
C THR A 93 2.73 -13.06 12.10
N ASN A 94 2.94 -13.03 10.79
CA ASN A 94 3.98 -12.20 10.17
C ASN A 94 3.77 -10.71 10.42
N HIS A 95 2.52 -10.24 10.35
CA HIS A 95 2.20 -8.84 10.60
C HIS A 95 2.61 -8.42 12.02
N TYR A 96 2.18 -9.19 13.03
CA TYR A 96 2.51 -8.87 14.41
C TYR A 96 3.98 -9.12 14.73
N GLN A 97 4.59 -10.17 14.18
CA GLN A 97 6.02 -10.42 14.35
C GLN A 97 6.84 -9.23 13.86
N ARG A 98 6.62 -8.75 12.62
CA ARG A 98 7.30 -7.57 12.07
C ARG A 98 7.04 -6.32 12.90
N LYS A 99 5.77 -6.05 13.26
CA LYS A 99 5.40 -4.89 14.08
C LYS A 99 6.06 -4.90 15.46
N VAL A 100 6.13 -6.06 16.11
CA VAL A 100 6.71 -6.18 17.46
C VAL A 100 8.23 -6.20 17.41
N GLU A 101 8.83 -6.82 16.39
CA GLU A 101 10.28 -6.89 16.21
C GLU A 101 10.93 -5.50 16.16
N HIS A 102 10.34 -4.57 15.40
CA HIS A 102 10.81 -3.17 15.36
C HIS A 102 10.61 -2.39 16.67
N LEU A 103 9.76 -2.88 17.58
CA LEU A 103 9.51 -2.24 18.88
C LEU A 103 10.39 -2.80 20.00
N LYS A 104 10.98 -3.99 19.83
CA LYS A 104 11.89 -4.59 20.83
C LYS A 104 13.15 -3.73 21.07
N ASN A 105 13.58 -2.97 20.07
CA ASN A 105 14.75 -2.10 20.14
C ASN A 105 14.42 -0.66 20.59
N ARG A 106 13.17 -0.37 20.96
CA ARG A 106 12.74 0.95 21.49
C ARG A 106 12.57 0.88 23.01
N SER A 107 12.64 2.03 23.68
CA SER A 107 12.44 2.11 25.13
C SER A 107 11.13 1.43 25.56
N SER A 108 11.14 0.75 26.71
CA SER A 108 10.04 -0.10 27.19
C SER A 108 8.69 0.64 27.30
N SER A 109 8.71 1.94 27.61
CA SER A 109 7.52 2.80 27.62
C SER A 109 6.94 3.01 26.21
N SER A 110 7.79 3.19 25.20
CA SER A 110 7.37 3.30 23.80
C SER A 110 6.80 1.97 23.29
N TRP A 111 7.42 0.85 23.67
CA TRP A 111 6.92 -0.50 23.36
C TRP A 111 5.50 -0.72 23.92
N TRP A 112 5.30 -0.47 25.22
CA TRP A 112 4.00 -0.67 25.88
C TRP A 112 2.91 0.25 25.32
N LYS A 113 3.24 1.51 24.99
CA LYS A 113 2.30 2.45 24.33
C LYS A 113 1.84 1.92 22.97
N ASN A 114 2.75 1.33 22.19
CA ASN A 114 2.42 0.76 20.87
C ASN A 114 1.62 -0.55 20.99
N VAL A 115 1.90 -1.40 21.98
CA VAL A 115 1.12 -2.62 22.23
C VAL A 115 -0.35 -2.28 22.54
N LYS A 116 -0.61 -1.30 23.42
CA LYS A 116 -1.99 -0.85 23.72
C LYS A 116 -2.74 -0.30 22.50
N LYS A 117 -2.00 0.32 21.58
CA LYS A 117 -2.55 0.84 20.32
C LYS A 117 -2.90 -0.29 19.35
N LEU A 118 -2.07 -1.33 19.26
CA LEU A 118 -2.32 -2.51 18.43
C LEU A 118 -3.49 -3.37 18.93
N SER A 119 -3.71 -3.41 20.24
CA SER A 119 -4.82 -4.15 20.85
C SER A 119 -6.14 -3.38 20.86
N GLY A 120 -6.19 -2.16 20.32
CA GLY A 120 -7.40 -1.32 20.31
C GLY A 120 -7.79 -0.76 21.68
N VAL A 121 -6.93 -0.90 22.69
CA VAL A 121 -7.16 -0.43 24.06
C VAL A 121 -6.98 1.09 24.16
N SER A 122 -6.38 1.72 23.15
CA SER A 122 -6.23 3.17 23.04
C SER A 122 -6.83 3.67 21.74
N ARG A 123 -7.70 4.69 21.81
CA ARG A 123 -8.24 5.37 20.63
C ARG A 123 -7.11 6.07 19.87
N PRO A 124 -6.99 5.91 18.54
CA PRO A 124 -5.97 6.60 17.76
C PRO A 124 -6.28 8.11 17.74
N GLY A 125 -5.29 8.95 18.05
CA GLY A 125 -5.36 10.39 17.82
C GLY A 125 -5.25 10.71 16.33
N THR A 126 -5.79 11.85 15.90
CA THR A 126 -5.93 12.26 14.49
C THR A 126 -4.61 12.22 13.68
N GLU A 127 -3.46 12.42 14.33
CA GLU A 127 -2.12 12.37 13.71
C GLU A 127 -1.66 10.94 13.37
N ASP A 128 -2.19 9.93 14.07
CA ASP A 128 -1.77 8.53 13.95
C ASP A 128 -2.31 7.81 12.71
N CYS A 129 -3.37 8.35 12.12
CA CYS A 129 -3.93 7.87 10.85
C CYS A 129 -2.91 8.02 9.70
N ASN A 130 -2.06 9.04 9.75
CA ASN A 130 -1.06 9.30 8.70
C ASN A 130 0.12 8.33 8.79
N ILE A 131 0.56 7.96 10.00
CA ILE A 131 1.63 6.96 10.20
C ILE A 131 1.15 5.57 9.77
N LEU A 132 -0.07 5.17 10.12
CA LEU A 132 -0.63 3.88 9.67
C LEU A 132 -0.75 3.82 8.14
N LYS A 133 -1.15 4.92 7.48
CA LYS A 133 -1.13 5.04 6.01
C LYS A 133 0.28 4.89 5.42
N SER A 134 1.30 5.46 6.07
CA SER A 134 2.70 5.37 5.59
C SER A 134 3.25 3.94 5.59
N PHE A 135 2.88 3.11 6.59
CA PHE A 135 3.29 1.70 6.64
C PHE A 135 2.57 0.82 5.59
N HIS A 136 1.33 1.16 5.22
CA HIS A 136 0.64 0.47 4.12
C HIS A 136 1.24 0.79 2.73
N HIS A 137 1.99 1.88 2.59
CA HIS A 137 2.64 2.28 1.34
C HIS A 137 3.96 1.52 1.07
N LEU A 138 4.64 1.05 2.12
CA LEU A 138 5.93 0.35 2.00
C LEU A 138 5.81 -1.14 1.62
N GLU A 139 4.62 -1.73 1.67
CA GLU A 139 4.38 -3.12 1.22
C GLU A 139 4.12 -3.22 -0.31
N GLY A 140 4.38 -2.14 -1.06
CA GLY A 140 4.17 -2.03 -2.50
C GLY A 140 5.44 -2.02 -3.36
N VAL A 141 6.61 -2.37 -2.81
CA VAL A 141 7.86 -2.49 -3.59
C VAL A 141 8.21 -3.96 -3.75
N ILE A 142 7.87 -4.51 -4.93
CA ILE A 142 8.65 -5.55 -5.59
C ILE A 142 9.67 -4.83 -6.45
#